data_AF-A0A426ZUK5-F1
#
_entry.id   AF-A0A426ZUK5-F1
#
_cell.length_a   1.000
_cell.length_b   1.000
_cell.length_c   1.000
_cell.angle_alpha   90.00
_cell.angle_beta   90.00
_cell.angle_gamma   90.00
#
_symmetry.space_group_name_H-M   'P 1'
#
loop_
_entity.id
_entity.type
_entity.pdbx_description
1 polymer ?
#
loop_
_entity_poly.entity_id
_entity_poly.type
_entity_poly.pdbx_seq_one_letter_code
_entity_poly.pdbx_strand_id
1 'polypeptide(L)'
;MRRARTFPVTVAPSCRREAAAAQLSTVEAVAKQARFLVFIVITRQELTRACPEKGTELIQPIADSLFALPSGDDPNGPIVLLPQPTTKFPREKQVSFCSFQLPKRKPPTKWELFAKIKD
;
A
#
# COMPACT_ATOMS: atom_id res chain seq x y z
N MET A 1 -38.76 -84.93 -10.34
CA MET A 1 -39.35 -83.60 -10.57
C MET A 1 -39.25 -82.74 -9.31
N ARG A 2 -38.37 -81.72 -9.28
CA ARG A 2 -38.44 -80.59 -8.34
C ARG A 2 -38.11 -79.33 -9.13
N ARG A 3 -39.08 -78.42 -9.25
CA ARG A 3 -38.95 -77.14 -9.96
C ARG A 3 -38.03 -76.21 -9.17
N ALA A 4 -36.92 -75.79 -9.76
CA ALA A 4 -36.14 -74.66 -9.26
C ALA A 4 -36.94 -73.37 -9.53
N ARG A 5 -37.27 -72.63 -8.46
CA ARG A 5 -37.88 -71.29 -8.57
C ARG A 5 -36.76 -70.31 -8.87
N THR A 6 -36.76 -69.75 -10.06
CA THR A 6 -35.98 -68.55 -10.38
C THR A 6 -36.72 -67.33 -9.83
N PHE A 7 -36.11 -66.64 -8.87
CA PHE A 7 -36.54 -65.31 -8.46
C PHE A 7 -35.80 -64.26 -9.31
N PRO A 8 -36.49 -63.33 -9.98
CA PRO A 8 -35.81 -62.20 -10.60
C PRO A 8 -35.41 -61.20 -9.51
N VAL A 9 -34.10 -60.98 -9.37
CA VAL A 9 -33.57 -59.86 -8.60
C VAL A 9 -33.75 -58.60 -9.46
N THR A 10 -34.80 -57.83 -9.20
CA THR A 10 -34.98 -56.51 -9.80
C THR A 10 -34.06 -55.52 -9.09
N VAL A 11 -32.92 -55.18 -9.69
CA VAL A 11 -32.03 -54.12 -9.19
C VAL A 11 -32.55 -52.78 -9.71
N ALA A 12 -32.98 -51.91 -8.79
CA ALA A 12 -33.47 -50.56 -9.11
C ALA A 12 -32.33 -49.64 -9.63
N PRO A 13 -32.55 -48.81 -10.65
CA PRO A 13 -31.56 -47.86 -11.14
C PRO A 13 -31.64 -46.54 -10.36
N SER A 14 -31.18 -46.51 -9.10
CA SER A 14 -31.30 -45.29 -8.27
C SER A 14 -30.09 -44.37 -8.26
N CYS A 15 -28.87 -44.81 -8.60
CA CYS A 15 -27.65 -44.02 -8.31
C CYS A 15 -27.09 -43.14 -9.45
N ARG A 16 -27.72 -43.04 -10.63
CA ARG A 16 -27.09 -42.37 -11.78
C ARG A 16 -27.39 -40.86 -11.91
N ARG A 17 -28.41 -40.33 -11.22
CA ARG A 17 -28.78 -38.90 -11.33
C ARG A 17 -27.98 -37.97 -10.40
N GLU A 18 -27.47 -38.48 -9.30
CA GLU A 18 -26.80 -37.67 -8.28
C GLU A 18 -25.37 -37.27 -8.68
N ALA A 19 -24.69 -38.12 -9.46
CA ALA A 19 -23.36 -37.84 -9.98
C ALA A 19 -23.33 -36.67 -10.99
N ALA A 20 -24.36 -36.50 -11.81
CA ALA A 20 -24.41 -35.42 -12.81
C ALA A 20 -24.59 -34.03 -12.18
N ALA A 21 -25.36 -33.93 -11.08
CA ALA A 21 -25.56 -32.67 -10.37
C ALA A 21 -24.29 -32.21 -9.62
N ALA A 22 -23.52 -33.15 -9.06
CA ALA A 22 -22.23 -32.85 -8.41
C ALA A 22 -21.14 -32.40 -9.41
N GLN A 23 -21.22 -32.85 -10.67
CA GLN A 23 -20.32 -32.41 -11.74
C GLN A 23 -20.65 -30.99 -12.23
N LEU A 24 -21.94 -30.61 -12.24
CA LEU A 24 -22.37 -29.26 -12.64
C LEU A 24 -21.95 -28.17 -11.63
N SER A 25 -21.94 -28.47 -10.32
CA SER A 25 -21.52 -27.51 -9.30
C SER A 25 -20.00 -27.28 -9.28
N THR A 26 -19.21 -28.30 -9.63
CA THR A 26 -17.75 -28.18 -9.74
C THR A 26 -17.34 -27.36 -10.96
N VAL A 27 -17.96 -27.54 -12.12
CA VAL A 27 -17.68 -26.69 -13.29
C VAL A 27 -18.11 -25.23 -13.08
N GLU A 28 -19.21 -24.99 -12.36
CA GLU A 28 -19.64 -23.63 -12.02
C GLU A 28 -18.68 -22.97 -11.02
N ALA A 29 -18.17 -23.71 -10.03
CA ALA A 29 -17.14 -23.23 -9.11
C ALA A 29 -15.82 -22.91 -9.83
N VAL A 30 -15.38 -23.76 -10.75
CA VAL A 30 -14.18 -23.52 -11.59
C VAL A 30 -14.40 -22.30 -12.50
N ALA A 31 -15.58 -22.14 -13.09
CA ALA A 31 -15.91 -20.96 -13.89
C ALA A 31 -15.96 -19.67 -13.06
N LYS A 32 -16.49 -19.73 -11.83
CA LYS A 32 -16.47 -18.62 -10.86
C LYS A 32 -15.04 -18.27 -10.45
N GLN A 33 -14.19 -19.26 -10.17
CA GLN A 33 -12.77 -19.08 -9.85
C GLN A 33 -12.01 -18.46 -11.04
N ALA A 34 -12.24 -18.95 -12.26
CA ALA A 34 -11.61 -18.43 -13.47
C ALA A 34 -12.05 -16.99 -13.76
N ARG A 35 -13.35 -16.67 -13.62
CA ARG A 35 -13.85 -15.29 -13.73
C ARG A 35 -13.22 -14.35 -12.71
N PHE A 36 -13.05 -14.80 -11.48
CA PHE A 36 -12.41 -14.03 -10.42
C PHE A 36 -10.93 -13.75 -10.73
N LEU A 37 -10.19 -14.77 -11.20
CA LEU A 37 -8.79 -14.60 -11.61
C LEU A 37 -8.65 -13.69 -12.83
N VAL A 38 -9.51 -13.84 -13.83
CA VAL A 38 -9.53 -12.96 -15.02
C VAL A 38 -9.85 -11.52 -14.62
N PHE A 39 -10.79 -11.29 -13.70
CA PHE A 39 -11.08 -9.97 -13.16
C PHE A 39 -9.88 -9.35 -12.42
N ILE A 40 -9.17 -10.14 -11.60
CA ILE A 40 -7.97 -9.67 -10.90
C ILE A 40 -6.85 -9.31 -11.90
N VAL A 41 -6.65 -10.14 -12.92
CA VAL A 41 -5.62 -9.88 -13.95
C VAL A 41 -5.94 -8.61 -14.74
N ILE A 42 -7.20 -8.41 -15.14
CA ILE A 42 -7.64 -7.21 -15.86
C ILE A 42 -7.45 -5.96 -14.99
N THR A 43 -7.91 -5.98 -13.73
CA THR A 43 -7.79 -4.82 -12.83
C THR A 43 -6.33 -4.45 -12.54
N ARG A 44 -5.44 -5.43 -12.38
CA ARG A 44 -4.02 -5.16 -12.15
C ARG A 44 -3.33 -4.60 -13.40
N GLN A 45 -3.72 -5.06 -14.58
CA GLN A 45 -3.15 -4.58 -15.84
C GLN A 45 -3.59 -3.15 -16.15
N GLU A 46 -4.84 -2.82 -15.87
CA GLU A 46 -5.34 -1.44 -15.96
C GLU A 46 -4.64 -0.53 -14.94
N LEU A 47 -4.43 -0.97 -13.70
CA LEU A 47 -3.69 -0.20 -12.70
C LEU A 47 -2.22 0.02 -13.10
N THR A 48 -1.60 -0.98 -13.74
CA THR A 48 -0.22 -0.90 -14.22
C THR A 48 -0.07 0.12 -15.37
N ARG A 49 -1.12 0.34 -16.15
CA ARG A 49 -1.15 1.34 -17.23
C ARG A 49 -1.51 2.73 -16.72
N ALA A 50 -2.52 2.83 -15.85
CA ALA A 50 -3.02 4.10 -15.36
C ALA A 50 -2.06 4.78 -14.36
N CYS A 51 -1.38 4.02 -13.50
CA CYS A 51 -0.45 4.56 -12.50
C CYS A 51 0.69 5.41 -13.10
N PRO A 52 1.45 4.94 -14.12
CA PRO A 52 2.52 5.73 -14.71
C PRO A 52 1.99 6.98 -15.45
N GLU A 53 0.85 6.90 -16.14
CA GLU A 53 0.23 8.05 -16.81
C GLU A 53 -0.12 9.15 -15.80
N LYS A 54 -0.75 8.78 -14.69
CA LYS A 54 -1.06 9.72 -13.59
C LYS A 54 0.19 10.21 -12.87
N GLY A 55 1.21 9.36 -12.76
CA GLY A 55 2.51 9.77 -12.24
C GLY A 55 3.17 10.86 -13.09
N THR A 56 3.16 10.73 -14.42
CA THR A 56 3.76 11.72 -15.32
C THR A 56 2.99 13.04 -15.31
N GLU A 57 1.65 12.99 -15.29
CA GLU A 57 0.81 14.18 -15.18
C GLU A 57 1.15 15.01 -13.93
N LEU A 58 1.46 14.36 -12.80
CA LEU A 58 1.79 15.04 -11.55
C LEU A 58 3.25 15.49 -11.46
N ILE A 59 4.19 14.70 -11.99
CA ILE A 59 5.63 14.98 -11.89
C ILE A 59 6.06 16.06 -12.88
N GLN A 60 5.46 16.14 -14.07
CA GLN A 60 5.77 17.16 -15.08
C GLN A 60 5.77 18.59 -14.52
N PRO A 61 4.68 19.10 -13.91
CA PRO A 61 4.66 20.47 -13.36
C PRO A 61 5.64 20.67 -12.21
N ILE A 62 5.91 19.62 -11.42
CA ILE A 62 6.91 19.67 -10.35
C ILE A 62 8.31 19.85 -10.96
N ALA A 63 8.64 19.06 -11.98
CA ALA A 63 9.91 19.18 -12.69
C ALA A 63 10.06 20.57 -13.32
N ASP A 64 9.03 21.05 -14.03
CA ASP A 64 9.03 22.40 -14.62
C ASP A 64 9.28 23.48 -13.57
N SER A 65 8.62 23.38 -12.40
CA SER A 65 8.81 24.33 -11.30
C SER A 65 10.22 24.30 -10.70
N LEU A 66 10.86 23.12 -10.63
CA LEU A 66 12.20 22.95 -10.08
C LEU A 66 13.26 23.47 -11.06
N PHE A 67 13.11 23.19 -12.35
CA PHE A 67 14.06 23.61 -13.38
C PHE A 67 13.91 25.09 -13.78
N ALA A 68 12.80 25.74 -13.44
CA ALA A 68 12.64 27.18 -13.57
C ALA A 68 13.40 28.00 -12.50
N LEU A 69 13.90 27.37 -11.43
CA LEU A 69 14.64 28.05 -10.37
C LEU A 69 16.07 28.42 -10.82
N PRO A 70 16.64 29.52 -10.30
CA PRO A 70 18.01 29.88 -10.62
C PRO A 70 19.00 28.85 -10.07
N SER A 71 19.85 28.32 -10.96
CA SER A 71 20.97 27.44 -10.63
C SER A 71 22.28 28.22 -10.59
N GLY A 72 23.14 27.96 -9.61
CA GLY A 72 24.52 28.45 -9.56
C GLY A 72 25.53 27.36 -9.93
N ASP A 73 26.61 27.73 -10.60
CA ASP A 73 27.71 26.81 -10.92
C ASP A 73 28.60 26.58 -9.68
N ASP A 74 28.70 25.33 -9.24
CA ASP A 74 29.61 24.86 -8.18
C ASP A 74 30.59 23.83 -8.78
N PRO A 75 31.79 23.58 -8.21
CA PRO A 75 32.72 22.57 -8.72
C PRO A 75 32.13 21.15 -8.77
N ASN A 76 31.06 20.90 -8.02
CA ASN A 76 30.34 19.63 -7.99
C ASN A 76 29.14 19.57 -8.97
N GLY A 77 28.91 20.63 -9.76
CA GLY A 77 27.81 20.76 -10.72
C GLY A 77 26.84 21.91 -10.39
N PRO A 78 25.80 22.11 -11.21
CA PRO A 78 24.82 23.17 -10.99
C PRO A 78 23.96 22.87 -9.76
N ILE A 79 23.97 23.77 -8.78
CA ILE A 79 23.19 23.67 -7.54
C ILE A 79 22.04 24.69 -7.58
N VAL A 80 20.84 24.23 -7.23
CA VAL A 80 19.63 25.07 -7.15
C VAL A 80 19.32 25.41 -5.70
N LEU A 81 19.00 26.67 -5.42
CA LEU A 81 18.53 27.12 -4.11
C LEU A 81 17.02 26.93 -4.00
N LEU A 82 16.60 25.96 -3.20
CA LEU A 82 15.18 25.68 -2.95
C LEU A 82 14.58 26.67 -1.93
N PRO A 83 13.30 27.06 -2.09
CA PRO A 83 12.60 27.86 -1.10
C PRO A 83 12.42 27.10 0.22
N GLN A 84 12.19 27.85 1.30
CA GLN A 84 11.95 27.25 2.62
C GLN A 84 10.67 26.39 2.61
N PRO A 85 10.67 25.25 3.32
CA PRO A 85 9.51 24.34 3.33
C PRO A 85 8.33 24.99 4.07
N THR A 86 7.20 25.15 3.36
CA THR A 86 5.96 25.71 3.91
C THR A 86 5.24 24.71 4.83
N THR A 87 5.41 23.42 4.56
CA THR A 87 4.72 22.35 5.29
C THR A 87 5.37 22.12 6.65
N LYS A 88 4.62 22.38 7.73
CA LYS A 88 5.06 22.12 9.09
C LYS A 88 4.92 20.64 9.41
N PHE A 89 6.04 19.92 9.43
CA PHE A 89 6.06 18.53 9.89
C PHE A 89 6.21 18.46 11.42
N PRO A 90 5.55 17.49 12.08
CA PRO A 90 5.81 17.23 13.49
C PRO A 90 7.28 16.83 13.64
N ARG A 91 8.00 17.50 14.53
CA ARG A 91 9.39 17.14 14.82
C ARG A 91 9.43 15.77 15.48
N GLU A 92 10.39 14.94 15.08
CA GLU A 92 10.66 13.63 15.68
C GLU A 92 10.90 13.73 17.20
N LYS A 93 11.64 14.76 17.64
CA LYS A 93 11.75 15.10 19.07
C LYS A 93 10.70 16.13 19.45
N GLN A 94 9.82 15.74 20.37
CA GLN A 94 8.70 16.54 20.86
C GLN A 94 9.16 17.93 21.35
N VAL A 95 8.70 18.97 20.66
CA VAL A 95 8.67 20.37 21.13
C VAL A 95 7.40 20.68 21.94
N SER A 96 6.47 19.72 22.12
CA SER A 96 5.23 19.99 22.84
C SER A 96 5.36 19.73 24.34
N PHE A 97 5.81 20.75 25.06
CA PHE A 97 4.95 21.47 26.01
C PHE A 97 5.66 22.76 26.45
N CYS A 98 5.37 23.85 25.74
CA CYS A 98 5.37 25.23 26.20
C CYS A 98 5.26 26.13 24.97
N SER A 99 4.63 27.29 25.13
CA SER A 99 4.69 28.42 24.20
C SER A 99 6.11 29.02 24.06
N PHE A 100 7.14 28.22 24.32
CA PHE A 100 8.55 28.55 24.42
C PHE A 100 9.30 27.21 24.58
N GLN A 101 10.10 26.75 23.61
CA GLN A 101 11.41 26.11 23.81
C GLN A 101 11.94 25.46 22.50
N LEU A 102 12.89 26.18 21.90
CA LEU A 102 14.17 25.67 21.34
C LEU A 102 14.87 24.71 22.36
N PRO A 103 16.04 24.09 22.09
CA PRO A 103 16.68 23.18 23.06
C PRO A 103 16.56 23.72 24.48
N LYS A 104 15.97 22.94 25.40
CA LYS A 104 15.62 23.45 26.73
C LYS A 104 16.86 24.13 27.30
N ARG A 105 16.76 25.45 27.59
CA ARG A 105 17.86 26.19 28.21
C ARG A 105 18.30 25.40 29.45
N LYS A 106 19.59 25.13 29.54
CA LYS A 106 20.15 24.41 30.69
C LYS A 106 19.88 25.26 31.95
N PRO A 107 19.51 24.64 33.08
CA PRO A 107 19.45 25.36 34.34
C PRO A 107 20.84 25.93 34.66
N PRO A 108 20.93 27.06 35.39
CA PRO A 108 22.21 27.65 35.73
C PRO A 108 23.03 26.68 36.58
N THR A 109 24.31 26.58 36.25
CA THR A 109 25.23 25.76 37.03
C THR A 109 25.61 26.46 38.33
N LYS A 110 26.06 25.72 39.34
CA LYS A 110 26.51 26.28 40.64
C LYS A 110 27.60 27.36 40.46
N TRP A 111 28.44 27.22 39.43
CA TRP A 111 29.47 28.18 39.08
C TRP A 111 28.91 29.51 38.58
N GLU A 112 27.83 29.48 37.78
CA GLU A 112 27.15 30.69 37.33
C GLU A 112 26.49 31.43 38.50
N LEU A 113 25.99 30.69 39.50
CA LEU A 113 25.47 31.29 40.73
C LEU A 113 26.60 31.91 41.56
N PHE A 114 27.72 31.22 41.70
CA PHE A 114 28.88 31.72 42.43
C PHE A 114 29.49 32.97 41.78
N ALA A 115 29.65 32.97 40.45
CA ALA A 115 30.18 34.11 39.70
C ALA A 115 29.31 35.36 39.89
N LYS A 116 27.99 35.23 39.75
CA LYS A 116 27.03 36.33 39.99
C LYS A 116 27.05 36.91 41.41
N ILE A 117 27.50 36.14 42.40
CA ILE A 117 27.58 36.59 43.80
C ILE A 117 28.92 37.27 44.08
N LYS A 118 29.96 36.94 43.31
CA LYS A 118 31.34 37.38 43.54
C LYS A 118 31.73 38.59 42.65
N ASP A 119 31.06 38.75 41.51
CA ASP A 119 31.08 40.00 40.72
C ASP A 119 30.34 41.13 41.45
#